data_AF-G2IFW3-F1
#
_entry.id   AF-G2IFW3-F1
#
_cell.length_a   1.000
_cell.length_b   1.000
_cell.length_c   1.000
_cell.angle_alpha   90.00
_cell.angle_beta   90.00
_cell.angle_gamma   90.00
#
_symmetry.space_group_name_H-M   'P 1'
#
loop_
_entity.id
_entity.type
_entity.pdbx_description
1 polymer ?
#
loop_
_entity_poly.entity_id
_entity_poly.type
_entity_poly.pdbx_seq_one_letter_code
_entity_poly.pdbx_strand_id
1 'polypeptide(L)'
;MRRLYVFIFMAIFLIMSSCSSNKYRVVYVYSDEFKSLAEYSFKYNMEKSLDNFKTLNITSDEKFVEYFDKLLSKKKNNNNVYIISKKFSNIDISDKVKKLVYINSENVNTNNLLINQKSVAYILGVISGVVTRKNSISILYSEDYVDYKEIMDSFVAGIKEVNLRAYDLLSDLENVKYVTTSNIDEVQSFISSNNSDIIFNISKEVIDVNDKFLFNLNMDDISKDLLTVLYDYEGFINMIEGDEITDYSIGVKEGNIKFNLSNMSKELVDVFNKYLSNIV
;
A
#
# COMPACT_ATOMS: atom_id res chain seq x y z
N MET A 1 8.98 3.65 -52.91
CA MET A 1 10.01 3.97 -51.89
C MET A 1 9.46 4.59 -50.60
N ARG A 2 8.51 5.55 -50.63
CA ARG A 2 7.96 6.20 -49.41
C ARG A 2 7.37 5.26 -48.34
N ARG A 3 6.76 4.12 -48.73
CA ARG A 3 6.16 3.17 -47.76
C ARG A 3 7.20 2.33 -46.99
N LEU A 4 8.37 2.06 -47.57
CA LEU A 4 9.41 1.26 -46.91
C LEU A 4 10.06 2.03 -45.75
N TYR A 5 10.25 3.35 -45.92
CA TYR A 5 10.79 4.23 -44.86
C TYR A 5 9.86 4.33 -43.66
N VAL A 6 8.53 4.33 -43.85
CA VAL A 6 7.58 4.38 -42.73
C VAL A 6 7.64 3.09 -41.90
N PHE A 7 7.76 1.92 -42.56
CA PHE A 7 7.93 0.66 -41.84
C PHE A 7 9.26 0.57 -41.09
N ILE A 8 10.36 1.05 -41.68
CA ILE A 8 11.67 1.09 -41.01
C ILE A 8 11.65 2.10 -39.85
N PHE A 9 11.05 3.27 -40.03
CA PHE A 9 10.94 4.27 -38.97
C PHE A 9 10.04 3.79 -37.83
N MET A 10 8.94 3.09 -38.14
CA MET A 10 8.03 2.52 -37.15
C MET A 10 8.64 1.30 -36.43
N ALA A 11 9.43 0.48 -37.13
CA ALA A 11 10.20 -0.60 -36.51
C ALA A 11 11.33 -0.05 -35.63
N ILE A 12 12.05 0.99 -36.06
CA ILE A 12 13.04 1.68 -35.23
C ILE A 12 12.36 2.36 -34.03
N PHE A 13 11.19 2.99 -34.21
CA PHE A 13 10.43 3.59 -33.11
C PHE A 13 9.95 2.53 -32.12
N LEU A 14 9.51 1.35 -32.59
CA LEU A 14 9.14 0.21 -31.74
C LEU A 14 10.35 -0.45 -31.06
N ILE A 15 11.53 -0.47 -31.70
CA ILE A 15 12.78 -0.95 -31.10
C ILE A 15 13.34 0.08 -30.10
N MET A 16 13.15 1.38 -30.35
CA MET A 16 13.57 2.45 -29.45
C MET A 16 12.57 2.70 -28.30
N SER A 17 11.31 2.31 -28.45
CA SER A 17 10.32 2.29 -27.34
C SER A 17 10.28 0.96 -26.58
N SER A 18 10.96 -0.08 -27.07
CA SER A 18 11.22 -1.33 -26.33
C SER A 18 12.66 -1.47 -25.80
N CYS A 19 13.53 -0.50 -26.10
CA CYS A 19 14.75 -0.27 -25.34
C CYS A 19 14.45 0.70 -24.20
N SER A 20 13.80 0.21 -23.13
CA SER A 20 14.05 0.85 -21.84
C SER A 20 15.52 0.55 -21.52
N SER A 21 16.36 1.58 -21.61
CA SER A 21 17.58 1.58 -20.85
C SER A 21 17.17 1.56 -19.39
N ASN A 22 17.32 0.45 -18.66
CA ASN A 22 17.86 0.49 -17.29
C ASN A 22 18.32 -0.88 -16.77
N LYS A 23 19.55 -0.87 -16.24
CA LYS A 23 20.50 -1.98 -16.06
C LYS A 23 20.19 -2.94 -14.91
N TYR A 24 19.14 -2.67 -14.12
CA TYR A 24 18.99 -3.25 -12.79
C TYR A 24 17.82 -4.22 -12.69
N ARG A 25 17.98 -5.29 -11.91
CA ARG A 25 16.87 -6.16 -11.49
C ARG A 25 16.42 -5.73 -10.10
N VAL A 26 15.15 -5.40 -9.93
CA VAL A 26 14.57 -5.09 -8.61
C VAL A 26 14.08 -6.38 -7.96
N VAL A 27 14.61 -6.69 -6.78
CA VAL A 27 14.26 -7.92 -6.04
C VAL A 27 13.70 -7.53 -4.69
N TYR A 28 12.40 -7.75 -4.51
CA TYR A 28 11.74 -7.63 -3.22
C TYR A 28 11.92 -8.91 -2.40
N VAL A 29 12.61 -8.80 -1.28
CA VAL A 29 12.88 -9.90 -0.35
C VAL A 29 11.94 -9.79 0.85
N TYR A 30 11.11 -10.81 1.04
CA TYR A 30 10.02 -10.80 2.02
C TYR A 30 9.84 -12.16 2.68
N SER A 31 9.03 -12.23 3.73
CA SER A 31 8.61 -13.48 4.36
C SER A 31 7.10 -13.60 4.31
N ASP A 32 6.58 -14.75 3.89
CA ASP A 32 5.13 -15.01 3.97
C ASP A 32 4.62 -15.09 5.42
N GLU A 33 5.51 -15.25 6.40
CA GLU A 33 5.18 -15.21 7.83
C GLU A 33 4.96 -13.78 8.36
N PHE A 34 5.34 -12.78 7.56
CA PHE A 34 5.18 -11.36 7.89
C PHE A 34 4.53 -10.64 6.71
N LYS A 35 3.26 -10.30 6.87
CA LYS A 35 2.53 -9.53 5.86
C LYS A 35 2.05 -8.26 6.52
N SER A 36 2.41 -7.12 5.97
CA SER A 36 1.79 -5.84 6.33
C SER A 36 0.92 -5.37 5.18
N LEU A 37 -0.10 -4.58 5.49
CA LEU A 37 -0.98 -3.99 4.48
C LEU A 37 -0.19 -3.08 3.53
N ALA A 38 0.77 -2.35 4.09
CA ALA A 38 1.68 -1.47 3.37
C ALA A 38 2.56 -2.23 2.38
N GLU A 39 3.18 -3.34 2.81
CA GLU A 39 4.03 -4.17 1.93
C GLU A 39 3.22 -4.92 0.87
N TYR A 40 1.97 -5.28 1.18
CA TYR A 40 1.05 -5.83 0.18
C TYR A 40 0.73 -4.81 -0.91
N SER A 41 0.39 -3.57 -0.54
CA SER A 41 0.16 -2.47 -1.48
C SER A 41 1.40 -2.19 -2.32
N PHE A 42 2.57 -2.12 -1.68
CA PHE A 42 3.85 -1.95 -2.36
C PHE A 42 4.09 -3.02 -3.42
N LYS A 43 4.01 -4.31 -3.03
CA LYS A 43 4.22 -5.43 -3.94
C LYS A 43 3.28 -5.36 -5.15
N TYR A 44 1.99 -5.12 -4.91
CA TYR A 44 0.98 -5.03 -5.95
C TYR A 44 1.28 -3.90 -6.95
N ASN A 45 1.65 -2.72 -6.46
CA ASN A 45 1.98 -1.57 -7.32
C ASN A 45 3.28 -1.81 -8.10
N MET A 46 4.32 -2.37 -7.47
CA MET A 46 5.57 -2.69 -8.17
C MET A 46 5.38 -3.74 -9.26
N GLU A 47 4.58 -4.79 -9.01
CA GLU A 47 4.27 -5.82 -10.01
C GLU A 47 3.56 -5.25 -11.25
N LYS A 48 2.76 -4.19 -11.08
CA LYS A 48 2.12 -3.47 -12.19
C LYS A 48 3.07 -2.52 -12.93
N SER A 49 3.93 -1.82 -12.18
CA SER A 49 4.70 -0.69 -12.70
C SER A 49 6.11 -1.05 -13.21
N LEU A 50 6.65 -2.22 -12.84
CA LEU A 50 8.03 -2.61 -13.14
C LEU A 50 8.13 -4.01 -13.78
N ASP A 51 8.44 -4.07 -15.08
CA ASP A 51 8.63 -5.33 -15.82
C ASP A 51 9.76 -6.21 -15.26
N ASN A 52 10.79 -5.60 -14.68
CA ASN A 52 11.97 -6.24 -14.11
C ASN A 52 11.83 -6.58 -12.61
N PHE A 53 10.67 -6.34 -12.01
CA PHE A 53 10.40 -6.65 -10.61
C PHE A 53 10.32 -8.17 -10.38
N LYS A 54 10.95 -8.62 -9.30
CA LYS A 54 10.89 -10.01 -8.83
C LYS A 54 10.72 -10.05 -7.34
N THR A 55 10.12 -11.13 -6.89
CA THR A 55 9.92 -11.40 -5.48
C THR A 55 10.74 -12.62 -5.05
N LEU A 56 11.28 -12.56 -3.83
CA LEU A 56 12.04 -13.63 -3.20
C LEU A 56 11.48 -13.84 -1.80
N ASN A 57 10.80 -14.97 -1.60
CA ASN A 57 10.32 -15.36 -0.28
C ASN A 57 11.45 -16.07 0.49
N ILE A 58 11.77 -15.56 1.67
CA ILE A 58 12.69 -16.14 2.64
C ILE A 58 11.93 -16.32 3.95
N THR A 59 11.93 -17.53 4.50
CA THR A 59 11.07 -17.88 5.63
C THR A 59 11.67 -17.59 7.00
N SER A 60 12.96 -17.26 7.11
CA SER A 60 13.58 -17.01 8.42
C SER A 60 14.80 -16.11 8.32
N ASP A 61 15.21 -15.57 9.46
CA ASP A 61 16.36 -14.67 9.58
C ASP A 61 17.67 -15.41 9.24
N GLU A 62 17.81 -16.68 9.63
CA GLU A 62 19.00 -17.49 9.31
C GLU A 62 19.13 -17.73 7.80
N LYS A 63 18.02 -18.09 7.14
CA LYS A 63 17.99 -18.28 5.69
C LYS A 63 18.25 -16.97 4.94
N PHE A 64 17.81 -15.84 5.50
CA PHE A 64 18.07 -14.52 4.95
C PHE A 64 19.57 -14.23 4.94
N VAL A 65 20.24 -14.39 6.10
CA VAL A 65 21.68 -14.22 6.22
C VAL A 65 22.43 -15.17 5.27
N GLU A 66 22.08 -16.46 5.27
CA GLU A 66 22.70 -17.48 4.41
C GLU A 66 22.58 -17.13 2.91
N TYR A 67 21.43 -16.62 2.48
CA TYR A 67 21.20 -16.21 1.10
C TYR A 67 22.19 -15.11 0.68
N PHE A 68 22.32 -14.05 1.49
CA PHE A 68 23.19 -12.92 1.15
C PHE A 68 24.68 -13.25 1.32
N ASP A 69 25.06 -14.14 2.24
CA ASP A 69 26.43 -14.67 2.32
C ASP A 69 26.83 -15.45 1.06
N LYS A 70 25.91 -16.26 0.53
CA LYS A 70 26.13 -16.95 -0.74
C LYS A 70 26.29 -15.98 -1.91
N LEU A 71 25.66 -14.81 -1.87
CA LEU A 71 25.78 -13.80 -2.94
C LEU A 71 27.18 -13.17 -3.00
N LEU A 72 27.79 -12.87 -1.86
CA LEU A 72 29.16 -12.35 -1.76
C LEU A 72 30.16 -13.26 -2.50
N SER A 73 30.00 -14.58 -2.35
CA SER A 73 30.90 -15.56 -2.95
C SER A 73 30.83 -15.65 -4.49
N LYS A 74 29.78 -15.11 -5.13
CA LYS A 74 29.48 -15.36 -6.55
C LYS A 74 29.85 -14.24 -7.54
N LYS A 75 30.41 -13.08 -7.10
CA LYS A 75 30.84 -11.94 -7.95
C LYS A 75 29.83 -11.43 -9.02
N LYS A 76 28.56 -11.84 -8.99
CA LYS A 76 27.62 -11.69 -10.12
C LYS A 76 26.51 -10.65 -9.98
N ASN A 77 26.41 -9.90 -8.87
CA ASN A 77 25.19 -9.15 -8.56
C ASN A 77 25.31 -7.63 -8.40
N ASN A 78 26.31 -6.98 -8.99
CA ASN A 78 26.46 -5.51 -8.91
C ASN A 78 25.32 -4.71 -9.58
N ASN A 79 24.39 -5.40 -10.26
CA ASN A 79 23.28 -4.79 -10.98
C ASN A 79 21.90 -5.12 -10.37
N ASN A 80 21.80 -5.60 -9.13
CA ASN A 80 20.48 -5.78 -8.51
C ASN A 80 20.22 -4.68 -7.48
N VAL A 81 18.96 -4.22 -7.40
CA VAL A 81 18.46 -3.41 -6.29
C VAL A 81 17.65 -4.35 -5.41
N TYR A 82 18.02 -4.45 -4.14
CA TYR A 82 17.29 -5.26 -3.17
C TYR A 82 16.41 -4.38 -2.32
N ILE A 83 15.12 -4.69 -2.29
CA ILE A 83 14.14 -4.06 -1.41
C ILE A 83 13.79 -5.07 -0.34
N ILE A 84 14.02 -4.74 0.92
CA ILE A 84 13.93 -5.67 2.05
C ILE A 84 12.69 -5.34 2.88
N SER A 85 11.83 -6.34 3.09
CA SER A 85 10.67 -6.25 3.98
C SER A 85 11.05 -5.82 5.39
N LYS A 86 10.13 -5.15 6.09
CA LYS A 86 10.28 -4.76 7.49
C LYS A 86 10.65 -5.96 8.38
N LYS A 87 10.23 -7.19 8.04
CA LYS A 87 10.60 -8.42 8.77
C LYS A 87 12.10 -8.57 9.01
N PHE A 88 12.91 -8.15 8.04
CA PHE A 88 14.37 -8.30 8.06
C PHE A 88 15.10 -6.97 8.29
N SER A 89 14.38 -5.91 8.64
CA SER A 89 14.95 -4.56 8.84
C SER A 89 16.03 -4.49 9.92
N ASN A 90 16.01 -5.41 10.89
CA ASN A 90 17.02 -5.49 11.95
C ASN A 90 18.31 -6.20 11.52
N ILE A 91 18.38 -6.73 10.30
CA ILE A 91 19.55 -7.45 9.79
C ILE A 91 20.25 -6.57 8.75
N ASP A 92 21.41 -6.05 9.13
CA ASP A 92 22.25 -5.24 8.24
C ASP A 92 23.03 -6.15 7.27
N ILE A 93 22.84 -5.93 5.98
CA ILE A 93 23.56 -6.59 4.88
C ILE A 93 24.16 -5.57 3.91
N SER A 94 24.31 -4.31 4.35
CA SER A 94 24.84 -3.21 3.54
C SER A 94 26.27 -3.45 3.06
N ASP A 95 27.06 -4.22 3.81
CA ASP A 95 28.39 -4.69 3.41
C ASP A 95 28.34 -5.72 2.27
N LYS A 96 27.21 -6.40 2.08
CA LYS A 96 27.02 -7.48 1.10
C LYS A 96 26.44 -7.01 -0.22
N VAL A 97 25.70 -5.90 -0.20
CA VAL A 97 24.88 -5.44 -1.32
C VAL A 97 25.06 -3.94 -1.53
N LYS A 98 25.48 -3.55 -2.72
CA LYS A 98 25.69 -2.13 -3.07
C LYS A 98 24.40 -1.29 -3.08
N LYS A 99 23.29 -1.87 -3.53
CA LYS A 99 22.01 -1.19 -3.75
C LYS A 99 20.91 -1.86 -2.92
N LEU A 100 20.61 -1.24 -1.80
CA LEU A 100 19.76 -1.81 -0.76
C LEU A 100 18.79 -0.73 -0.26
N VAL A 101 17.52 -1.10 -0.13
CA VAL A 101 16.45 -0.28 0.47
C VAL A 101 15.69 -1.17 1.45
N TYR A 102 15.44 -0.70 2.65
CA TYR A 102 14.58 -1.39 3.61
C TYR A 102 13.21 -0.72 3.65
N ILE A 103 12.14 -1.49 3.85
CA ILE A 103 10.80 -0.93 4.07
C ILE A 103 10.61 -0.70 5.57
N ASN A 104 10.25 0.52 5.96
CA ASN A 104 9.93 0.88 7.34
C ASN A 104 10.99 0.42 8.37
N SER A 105 12.28 0.53 8.03
CA SER A 105 13.39 0.23 8.93
C SER A 105 13.45 1.23 10.08
N GLU A 106 13.79 0.76 11.28
CA GLU A 106 14.07 1.61 12.44
C GLU A 106 15.53 2.08 12.47
N ASN A 107 16.39 1.53 11.60
CA ASN A 107 17.79 1.90 11.51
C ASN A 107 17.99 3.16 10.66
N VAL A 108 18.40 4.25 11.31
CA VAL A 108 18.65 5.57 10.69
C VAL A 108 19.82 5.60 9.70
N ASN A 109 20.65 4.56 9.64
CA ASN A 109 21.82 4.50 8.75
C ASN A 109 21.56 3.68 7.47
N THR A 110 20.31 3.27 7.23
CA THR A 110 19.94 2.47 6.06
C THR A 110 19.01 3.25 5.14
N ASN A 111 19.19 3.14 3.81
CA ASN A 111 18.23 3.70 2.87
C ASN A 111 16.85 3.08 3.11
N ASN A 112 15.85 3.93 3.28
CA ASN A 112 14.54 3.51 3.77
C ASN A 112 13.43 3.89 2.80
N LEU A 113 12.50 2.98 2.58
CA LEU A 113 11.20 3.25 2.00
C LEU A 113 10.19 3.27 3.15
N LEU A 114 9.85 4.47 3.61
CA LEU A 114 8.81 4.65 4.61
C LEU A 114 7.44 4.58 3.93
N ILE A 115 6.55 3.73 4.40
CA ILE A 115 5.17 3.64 3.90
C ILE A 115 4.23 3.78 5.09
N ASN A 116 3.55 4.93 5.15
CA ASN A 116 2.66 5.27 6.26
C ASN A 116 1.19 5.33 5.81
N GLN A 117 0.49 4.20 6.00
CA GLN A 117 -0.94 4.10 5.74
C GLN A 117 -1.81 4.53 6.94
N LYS A 118 -1.24 4.77 8.13
CA LYS A 118 -2.00 5.17 9.33
C LYS A 118 -2.67 6.52 9.17
N SER A 119 -1.92 7.48 8.61
CA SER A 119 -2.43 8.83 8.33
C SER A 119 -3.62 8.79 7.36
N VAL A 120 -3.58 7.89 6.38
CA VAL A 120 -4.68 7.66 5.43
C VAL A 120 -5.88 7.08 6.16
N ALA A 121 -5.68 6.03 6.95
CA ALA A 121 -6.73 5.38 7.74
C ALA A 121 -7.44 6.38 8.66
N TYR A 122 -6.68 7.26 9.34
CA TYR A 122 -7.24 8.34 10.14
C TYR A 122 -8.15 9.27 9.33
N ILE A 123 -7.70 9.75 8.16
CA ILE A 123 -8.52 10.63 7.31
C ILE A 123 -9.79 9.91 6.85
N LEU A 124 -9.68 8.64 6.44
CA LEU A 124 -10.85 7.82 6.09
C LEU A 124 -11.81 7.69 7.26
N GLY A 125 -11.31 7.57 8.50
CA GLY A 125 -12.11 7.57 9.72
C GLY A 125 -12.90 8.87 9.91
N VAL A 126 -12.24 10.02 9.76
CA VAL A 126 -12.90 11.33 9.82
C VAL A 126 -14.00 11.44 8.76
N ILE A 127 -13.68 11.13 7.49
CA ILE A 127 -14.68 11.19 6.42
C ILE A 127 -15.85 10.25 6.72
N SER A 128 -15.56 9.03 7.18
CA SER A 128 -16.60 8.06 7.54
C SER A 128 -17.53 8.59 8.64
N GLY A 129 -16.95 9.17 9.70
CA GLY A 129 -17.72 9.74 10.80
C GLY A 129 -18.57 10.95 10.41
N VAL A 130 -18.12 11.75 9.43
CA VAL A 130 -18.87 12.91 8.92
C VAL A 130 -20.01 12.49 7.99
N VAL A 131 -19.81 11.49 7.14
CA VAL A 131 -20.78 11.14 6.07
C VAL A 131 -21.78 10.06 6.48
N THR A 132 -21.51 9.30 7.53
CA THR A 132 -22.46 8.29 8.03
C THR A 132 -23.77 8.96 8.44
N ARG A 133 -24.86 8.51 7.83
CA ARG A 133 -26.23 8.97 8.13
C ARG A 133 -26.83 8.18 9.28
N LYS A 134 -26.38 6.94 9.46
CA LYS A 134 -26.88 6.02 10.48
C LYS A 134 -26.06 6.07 11.77
N ASN A 135 -24.96 6.83 11.80
CA ASN A 135 -23.95 6.80 12.86
C ASN A 135 -23.42 5.38 13.10
N SER A 136 -23.37 4.56 12.05
CA SER A 136 -22.99 3.14 12.13
C SER A 136 -22.00 2.86 11.01
N ILE A 137 -20.81 2.44 11.40
CA ILE A 137 -19.70 2.13 10.51
C ILE A 137 -19.26 0.72 10.87
N SER A 138 -18.98 -0.14 9.88
CA SER A 138 -18.42 -1.47 10.14
C SER A 138 -16.97 -1.54 9.69
N ILE A 139 -16.19 -2.31 10.42
CA ILE A 139 -14.78 -2.59 10.09
C ILE A 139 -14.64 -4.07 9.78
N LEU A 140 -14.03 -4.36 8.64
CA LEU A 140 -13.67 -5.70 8.20
C LEU A 140 -12.15 -5.82 8.23
N TYR A 141 -11.61 -6.80 8.93
CA TYR A 141 -10.15 -6.93 9.11
C TYR A 141 -9.67 -8.35 8.88
N SER A 142 -8.40 -8.47 8.47
CA SER A 142 -7.70 -9.74 8.37
C SER A 142 -6.48 -9.76 9.29
N GLU A 143 -6.39 -10.77 10.16
CA GLU A 143 -5.22 -11.05 11.00
C GLU A 143 -4.01 -11.56 10.19
N ASP A 144 -4.17 -11.81 8.89
CA ASP A 144 -3.03 -12.04 7.98
C ASP A 144 -2.07 -10.85 8.01
N TYR A 145 -2.55 -9.63 8.29
CA TYR A 145 -1.75 -8.42 8.31
C TYR A 145 -1.28 -8.07 9.72
N VAL A 146 0.03 -8.00 9.95
CA VAL A 146 0.62 -7.70 11.27
C VAL A 146 0.29 -6.29 11.79
N ASP A 147 0.01 -5.35 10.88
CA ASP A 147 -0.28 -3.95 11.16
C ASP A 147 -1.79 -3.63 11.21
N TYR A 148 -2.67 -4.63 11.11
CA TYR A 148 -4.12 -4.42 11.05
C TYR A 148 -4.66 -3.59 12.23
N LYS A 149 -4.17 -3.85 13.46
CA LYS A 149 -4.62 -3.13 14.66
C LYS A 149 -4.24 -1.66 14.59
N GLU A 150 -3.01 -1.35 14.22
CA GLU A 150 -2.53 0.04 14.16
C GLU A 150 -3.28 0.87 13.11
N ILE A 151 -3.64 0.24 12.00
CA ILE A 151 -4.48 0.83 10.95
C ILE A 151 -5.92 1.03 11.47
N MET A 152 -6.50 0.02 12.10
CA MET A 152 -7.84 0.07 12.66
C MET A 152 -7.95 1.15 13.74
N ASP A 153 -6.99 1.22 14.67
CA ASP A 153 -6.94 2.21 15.75
C ASP A 153 -6.85 3.63 15.19
N SER A 154 -6.05 3.84 14.14
CA SER A 154 -5.94 5.13 13.46
C SER A 154 -7.28 5.55 12.82
N PHE A 155 -7.97 4.61 12.17
CA PHE A 155 -9.30 4.85 11.59
C PHE A 155 -10.34 5.18 12.67
N VAL A 156 -10.39 4.41 13.75
CA VAL A 156 -11.30 4.63 14.88
C VAL A 156 -11.03 5.98 15.55
N ALA A 157 -9.76 6.37 15.70
CA ALA A 157 -9.39 7.69 16.19
C ALA A 157 -9.96 8.81 15.31
N GLY A 158 -9.89 8.67 13.98
CA GLY A 158 -10.49 9.63 13.05
C GLY A 158 -12.01 9.75 13.20
N ILE A 159 -12.73 8.64 13.41
CA ILE A 159 -14.18 8.67 13.66
C ILE A 159 -14.49 9.42 14.95
N LYS A 160 -13.74 9.14 16.02
CA LYS A 160 -13.95 9.72 17.34
C LYS A 160 -13.91 11.25 17.35
N GLU A 161 -13.07 11.84 16.51
CA GLU A 161 -12.92 13.31 16.39
C GLU A 161 -14.20 14.01 15.91
N VAL A 162 -15.06 13.31 15.16
CA VAL A 162 -16.21 13.92 14.47
C VAL A 162 -17.56 13.30 14.83
N ASN A 163 -17.57 12.05 15.32
CA ASN A 163 -18.80 11.30 15.59
C ASN A 163 -18.64 10.33 16.76
N LEU A 164 -18.82 10.84 17.98
CA LEU A 164 -18.74 10.04 19.22
C LEU A 164 -19.76 8.88 19.24
N ARG A 165 -20.94 9.07 18.64
CA ARG A 165 -21.96 8.02 18.61
C ARG A 165 -21.55 6.82 17.75
N ALA A 166 -20.96 7.08 16.58
CA ALA A 166 -20.42 6.02 15.73
C ALA A 166 -19.21 5.33 16.38
N TYR A 167 -18.39 6.08 17.10
CA TYR A 167 -17.28 5.55 17.90
C TYR A 167 -17.77 4.61 19.02
N ASP A 168 -18.80 4.99 19.77
CA ASP A 168 -19.35 4.15 20.84
C ASP A 168 -19.84 2.81 20.30
N LEU A 169 -20.55 2.80 19.16
CA LEU A 169 -21.01 1.56 18.51
C LEU A 169 -19.89 0.66 17.97
N LEU A 170 -18.72 1.21 17.67
CA LEU A 170 -17.54 0.42 17.32
C LEU A 170 -16.86 -0.17 18.55
N SER A 171 -16.97 0.50 19.71
CA SER A 171 -16.36 0.07 20.96
C SER A 171 -17.00 -1.21 21.51
N ASP A 172 -18.26 -1.47 21.17
CA ASP A 172 -18.98 -2.70 21.50
C ASP A 172 -18.58 -3.90 20.61
N LEU A 173 -17.70 -3.69 19.62
CA LEU A 173 -17.18 -4.69 18.67
C LEU A 173 -18.23 -5.40 17.79
N GLU A 174 -19.52 -5.14 17.96
CA GLU A 174 -20.60 -5.74 17.14
C GLU A 174 -20.44 -5.42 15.64
N ASN A 175 -19.89 -4.24 15.34
CA ASN A 175 -19.66 -3.77 13.97
C ASN A 175 -18.27 -4.11 13.43
N VAL A 176 -17.49 -4.94 14.12
CA VAL A 176 -16.14 -5.32 13.71
C VAL A 176 -16.11 -6.82 13.39
N LYS A 177 -15.75 -7.18 12.16
CA LYS A 177 -15.76 -8.58 11.70
C LYS A 177 -14.43 -9.02 11.12
N TYR A 178 -13.97 -10.18 11.56
CA TYR A 178 -12.81 -10.87 11.01
C TYR A 178 -13.14 -11.51 9.66
N VAL A 179 -12.23 -11.40 8.70
CA VAL A 179 -12.41 -11.88 7.32
C VAL A 179 -11.30 -12.86 6.92
N THR A 180 -11.72 -13.99 6.37
CA THR A 180 -10.90 -15.01 5.71
C THR A 180 -11.60 -15.49 4.44
N THR A 181 -10.87 -16.23 3.62
CA THR A 181 -11.46 -16.95 2.48
C THR A 181 -12.51 -17.98 2.89
N SER A 182 -12.46 -18.48 4.13
CA SER A 182 -13.38 -19.52 4.63
C SER A 182 -14.68 -18.98 5.21
N ASN A 183 -14.79 -17.67 5.50
CA ASN A 183 -15.98 -17.08 6.12
C ASN A 183 -16.64 -15.98 5.28
N ILE A 184 -16.32 -15.90 3.98
CA ILE A 184 -16.80 -14.82 3.11
C ILE A 184 -18.34 -14.73 3.06
N ASP A 185 -19.05 -15.86 3.07
CA ASP A 185 -20.52 -15.90 3.07
C ASP A 185 -21.12 -15.34 4.38
N GLU A 186 -20.45 -15.59 5.51
CA GLU A 186 -20.82 -15.03 6.81
C GLU A 186 -20.58 -13.53 6.84
N VAL A 187 -19.44 -13.07 6.29
CA VAL A 187 -19.11 -11.64 6.15
C VAL A 187 -20.13 -10.94 5.26
N GLN A 188 -20.53 -11.54 4.14
CA GLN A 188 -21.55 -10.99 3.24
C GLN A 188 -22.92 -10.90 3.92
N SER A 189 -23.28 -11.92 4.71
CA SER A 189 -24.50 -11.92 5.52
C SER A 189 -24.47 -10.82 6.59
N PHE A 190 -23.32 -10.63 7.24
CA PHE A 190 -23.08 -9.54 8.19
C PHE A 190 -23.25 -8.17 7.53
N ILE A 191 -22.62 -7.95 6.36
CA ILE A 191 -22.74 -6.70 5.61
C ILE A 191 -24.20 -6.43 5.23
N SER A 192 -24.92 -7.45 4.77
CA SER A 192 -26.31 -7.30 4.31
C SER A 192 -27.29 -7.03 5.45
N SER A 193 -27.02 -7.57 6.65
CA SER A 193 -27.90 -7.44 7.82
C SER A 193 -27.53 -6.29 8.76
N ASN A 194 -26.30 -5.78 8.70
CA ASN A 194 -25.89 -4.70 9.59
C ASN A 194 -26.48 -3.34 9.18
N ASN A 195 -26.64 -2.48 10.18
CA ASN A 195 -27.17 -1.13 10.01
C ASN A 195 -26.13 -0.13 9.53
N SER A 196 -24.89 -0.52 9.25
CA SER A 196 -23.86 0.41 8.78
C SER A 196 -24.11 0.83 7.34
N ASP A 197 -23.82 2.09 7.04
CA ASP A 197 -23.82 2.65 5.68
C ASP A 197 -22.41 2.81 5.10
N ILE A 198 -21.39 2.53 5.92
CA ILE A 198 -19.98 2.58 5.57
C ILE A 198 -19.29 1.31 6.04
N ILE A 199 -18.46 0.74 5.18
CA ILE A 199 -17.61 -0.41 5.43
C ILE A 199 -16.16 0.01 5.22
N PHE A 200 -15.33 -0.11 6.24
CA PHE A 200 -13.89 0.02 6.13
C PHE A 200 -13.25 -1.36 6.07
N ASN A 201 -12.56 -1.67 4.97
CA ASN A 201 -12.02 -3.00 4.72
C ASN A 201 -10.48 -3.00 4.73
N ILE A 202 -9.93 -3.74 5.69
CA ILE A 202 -8.51 -4.01 5.93
C ILE A 202 -8.22 -5.49 5.61
N SER A 203 -8.84 -6.02 4.55
CA SER A 203 -8.60 -7.37 4.05
C SER A 203 -8.23 -7.33 2.57
N LYS A 204 -7.67 -8.43 2.06
CA LYS A 204 -7.40 -8.62 0.62
C LYS A 204 -8.61 -9.14 -0.15
N GLU A 205 -9.66 -9.55 0.56
CA GLU A 205 -10.81 -10.20 -0.05
C GLU A 205 -11.64 -9.17 -0.80
N VAL A 206 -12.22 -9.60 -1.92
CA VAL A 206 -13.16 -8.78 -2.69
C VAL A 206 -14.52 -8.86 -2.00
N ILE A 207 -15.02 -7.71 -1.55
CA ILE A 207 -16.24 -7.61 -0.74
C ILE A 207 -17.28 -6.81 -1.50
N ASP A 208 -18.49 -7.36 -1.63
CA ASP A 208 -19.62 -6.63 -2.22
C ASP A 208 -20.43 -5.94 -1.11
N VAL A 209 -20.59 -4.63 -1.21
CA VAL A 209 -21.22 -3.81 -0.16
C VAL A 209 -22.53 -3.14 -0.59
N ASN A 210 -23.21 -3.64 -1.63
CA ASN A 210 -24.50 -3.14 -2.18
C ASN A 210 -25.19 -2.03 -1.36
N ASP A 211 -25.29 -0.84 -1.95
CA ASP A 211 -25.90 0.36 -1.35
C ASP A 211 -25.18 0.96 -0.11
N LYS A 212 -23.92 0.59 0.12
CA LYS A 212 -23.04 1.16 1.17
C LYS A 212 -21.76 1.71 0.55
N PHE A 213 -21.10 2.62 1.27
CA PHE A 213 -19.76 3.07 0.89
C PHE A 213 -18.71 2.06 1.36
N LEU A 214 -17.79 1.71 0.47
CA LEU A 214 -16.60 0.93 0.79
C LEU A 214 -15.40 1.88 0.85
N PHE A 215 -14.56 1.68 1.86
CA PHE A 215 -13.23 2.28 1.91
C PHE A 215 -12.20 1.16 1.99
N ASN A 216 -11.30 1.13 1.02
CA ASN A 216 -10.14 0.26 0.99
C ASN A 216 -8.85 1.09 1.06
N LEU A 217 -7.81 0.53 1.66
CA LEU A 217 -6.48 1.14 1.65
C LEU A 217 -5.61 0.70 0.47
N ASN A 218 -6.01 -0.31 -0.30
CA ASN A 218 -5.11 -1.05 -1.20
C ASN A 218 -5.61 -1.24 -2.64
N MET A 219 -6.78 -0.71 -3.03
CA MET A 219 -7.33 -0.96 -4.37
C MET A 219 -7.72 0.31 -5.10
N ASP A 220 -7.24 0.42 -6.34
CA ASP A 220 -7.57 1.46 -7.33
C ASP A 220 -8.99 1.27 -7.91
N ASP A 221 -9.97 0.77 -7.16
CA ASP A 221 -11.33 0.60 -7.68
C ASP A 221 -12.13 1.89 -7.49
N ILE A 222 -12.14 2.70 -8.54
CA ILE A 222 -12.76 4.04 -8.56
C ILE A 222 -14.30 3.94 -8.56
N SER A 223 -14.88 2.80 -8.92
CA SER A 223 -16.26 2.75 -9.39
C SER A 223 -17.35 2.80 -8.30
N LYS A 224 -17.01 2.60 -7.02
CA LYS A 224 -17.97 2.56 -5.91
C LYS A 224 -17.54 3.31 -4.64
N ASP A 225 -16.33 3.86 -4.61
CA ASP A 225 -15.78 4.48 -3.42
C ASP A 225 -16.11 5.99 -3.37
N LEU A 226 -16.41 6.51 -2.18
CA LEU A 226 -16.57 7.95 -1.96
C LEU A 226 -15.20 8.68 -2.08
N LEU A 227 -14.13 7.97 -1.74
CA LEU A 227 -12.75 8.40 -1.78
C LEU A 227 -11.87 7.23 -2.21
N THR A 228 -11.02 7.44 -3.21
CA THR A 228 -9.99 6.45 -3.61
C THR A 228 -8.61 6.95 -3.23
N VAL A 229 -7.79 6.09 -2.63
CA VAL A 229 -6.41 6.38 -2.23
C VAL A 229 -5.46 5.86 -3.30
N LEU A 230 -4.61 6.73 -3.83
CA LEU A 230 -3.62 6.41 -4.86
C LEU A 230 -2.22 6.62 -4.29
N TYR A 231 -1.39 5.58 -4.32
CA TYR A 231 -0.02 5.64 -3.83
C TYR A 231 0.92 5.94 -4.99
N ASP A 232 1.63 7.06 -4.90
CA ASP A 232 2.59 7.49 -5.90
C ASP A 232 3.94 6.81 -5.69
N TYR A 233 4.08 5.64 -6.32
CA TYR A 233 5.34 4.92 -6.37
C TYR A 233 6.25 5.35 -7.54
N GLU A 234 5.79 6.23 -8.43
CA GLU A 234 6.56 6.63 -9.62
C GLU A 234 7.84 7.37 -9.23
N GLY A 235 7.75 8.29 -8.26
CA GLY A 235 8.92 8.97 -7.70
C GLY A 235 9.97 8.00 -7.15
N PHE A 236 9.54 6.97 -6.42
CA PHE A 236 10.43 5.93 -5.90
C PHE A 236 11.07 5.08 -7.00
N ILE A 237 10.30 4.71 -8.02
CA ILE A 237 10.79 3.96 -9.19
C ILE A 237 11.90 4.76 -9.89
N ASN A 238 11.66 6.05 -10.14
CA ASN A 238 12.63 6.92 -10.78
C ASN A 238 13.94 7.02 -9.97
N MET A 239 13.87 7.03 -8.63
CA MET A 239 15.05 7.00 -7.76
C MET A 239 15.83 5.69 -7.86
N ILE A 240 15.14 4.53 -7.87
CA ILE A 240 15.79 3.22 -8.04
C ILE A 240 16.56 3.16 -9.36
N GLU A 241 15.96 3.71 -10.42
CA GLU A 241 16.51 3.71 -11.77
C GLU A 241 17.66 4.71 -11.95
N GLY A 242 17.61 5.86 -11.26
CA GLY A 242 18.57 6.96 -11.38
C GLY A 242 19.90 6.80 -10.64
N ASP A 243 20.20 5.62 -10.06
CA ASP A 243 21.34 5.36 -9.16
C ASP A 243 21.33 6.15 -7.82
N GLU A 244 20.32 6.99 -7.57
CA GLU A 244 20.12 7.77 -6.34
C GLU A 244 19.25 7.02 -5.32
N ILE A 245 19.81 5.95 -4.74
CA ILE A 245 19.13 5.22 -3.66
C ILE A 245 19.34 5.98 -2.36
N THR A 246 18.30 6.68 -1.92
CA THR A 246 18.25 7.43 -0.65
C THR A 246 16.90 7.17 0.03
N ASP A 247 16.69 7.77 1.21
CA ASP A 247 15.42 7.68 1.92
C ASP A 247 14.27 8.27 1.10
N TYR A 248 13.17 7.52 1.01
CA TYR A 248 11.93 7.92 0.37
C TYR A 248 10.76 7.62 1.29
N SER A 249 9.80 8.54 1.36
CA SER A 249 8.62 8.37 2.20
C SER A 249 7.35 8.49 1.37
N ILE A 250 6.53 7.45 1.45
CA ILE A 250 5.18 7.36 0.91
C ILE A 250 4.23 7.63 2.07
N GLY A 251 3.80 8.88 2.14
CA GLY A 251 2.90 9.35 3.16
C GLY A 251 2.09 10.54 2.65
N VAL A 252 1.07 10.86 3.44
CA VAL A 252 0.20 12.00 3.21
C VAL A 252 0.98 13.31 3.29
N LYS A 253 1.91 13.43 4.24
CA LYS A 253 2.72 14.63 4.48
C LYS A 253 3.64 14.95 3.30
N GLU A 254 4.16 13.91 2.66
CA GLU A 254 5.09 14.01 1.54
C GLU A 254 4.39 14.21 0.20
N GLY A 255 3.05 14.17 0.16
CA GLY A 255 2.28 14.34 -1.08
C GLY A 255 2.31 13.13 -2.02
N ASN A 256 2.94 12.03 -1.59
CA ASN A 256 3.08 10.79 -2.35
C ASN A 256 1.87 9.85 -2.17
N ILE A 257 0.83 10.32 -1.48
CA ILE A 257 -0.48 9.70 -1.44
C ILE A 257 -1.49 10.71 -1.96
N LYS A 258 -2.08 10.40 -3.11
CA LYS A 258 -3.10 11.21 -3.77
C LYS A 258 -4.49 10.67 -3.43
N PHE A 259 -5.46 11.57 -3.36
CA PHE A 259 -6.84 11.23 -3.05
C PHE A 259 -7.73 11.65 -4.21
N ASN A 260 -8.49 10.70 -4.76
CA ASN A 260 -9.52 11.02 -5.72
C ASN A 260 -10.81 11.40 -4.96
N LEU A 261 -11.22 12.65 -5.10
CA LEU A 261 -12.38 13.24 -4.42
C LEU A 261 -13.55 13.51 -5.38
N SER A 262 -13.52 12.95 -6.60
CA SER A 262 -14.51 13.24 -7.66
C SER A 262 -15.97 12.99 -7.24
N ASN A 263 -16.18 12.09 -6.28
CA ASN A 263 -17.50 11.68 -5.80
C ASN A 263 -17.95 12.46 -4.54
N MET A 264 -17.17 13.44 -4.07
CA MET A 264 -17.49 14.24 -2.87
C MET A 264 -18.14 15.58 -3.20
N SER A 265 -19.01 16.05 -2.30
CA SER A 265 -19.49 17.44 -2.33
C SER A 265 -18.37 18.41 -1.91
N LYS A 266 -18.49 19.68 -2.30
CA LYS A 266 -17.54 20.73 -1.91
C LYS A 266 -17.36 20.83 -0.39
N GLU A 267 -18.45 20.74 0.37
CA GLU A 267 -18.42 20.79 1.83
C GLU A 267 -17.59 19.63 2.43
N LEU A 268 -17.72 18.42 1.87
CA LEU A 268 -16.93 17.28 2.30
C LEU A 268 -15.47 17.40 1.88
N VAL A 269 -15.18 17.99 0.71
CA VAL A 269 -13.81 18.32 0.29
C VAL A 269 -13.17 19.34 1.24
N ASP A 270 -13.91 20.34 1.69
CA ASP A 270 -13.40 21.34 2.64
C ASP A 270 -13.10 20.70 4.01
N VAL A 271 -13.96 19.79 4.48
CA VAL A 271 -13.69 19.00 5.70
C VAL A 271 -12.47 18.10 5.51
N PHE A 272 -12.40 17.37 4.40
CA PHE A 272 -11.25 16.54 4.04
C PHE A 272 -9.94 17.35 4.08
N ASN A 273 -9.89 18.50 3.39
CA ASN A 273 -8.72 19.35 3.31
C ASN A 273 -8.31 19.93 4.68
N LYS A 274 -9.28 20.25 5.54
CA LYS A 274 -9.01 20.69 6.91
C LYS A 274 -8.25 19.62 7.69
N TYR A 275 -8.70 18.37 7.68
CA TYR A 275 -8.03 17.29 8.40
C TYR A 275 -6.73 16.84 7.75
N LEU A 276 -6.67 16.86 6.41
CA LEU A 276 -5.44 16.66 5.66
C LEU A 276 -4.35 17.65 6.09
N SER A 277 -4.71 18.94 6.22
CA SER A 277 -3.75 19.99 6.64
C SER A 277 -3.24 19.86 8.06
N ASN A 278 -3.93 19.14 8.95
CA ASN A 278 -3.46 18.88 10.31
C ASN A 278 -2.44 17.73 10.39
N ILE A 279 -2.29 16.96 9.30
CA ILE A 279 -1.35 15.84 9.19
C ILE A 279 -0.05 16.29 8.49
N VAL A 280 -0.14 17.30 7.60
CA VAL A 280 0.97 17.83 6.80
C VAL A 280 1.81 18.82 7.61
#